data_AF-A0A0R3QIB5-F1
#
_entry.id   AF-A0A0R3QIB5-F1
#
_cell.length_a   1.000
_cell.length_b   1.000
_cell.length_c   1.000
_cell.angle_alpha   90.00
_cell.angle_beta   90.00
_cell.angle_gamma   90.00
#
_symmetry.space_group_name_H-M   'P 1'
#
loop_
_entity.id
_entity.type
_entity.pdbx_description
1 polymer ?
#
loop_
_entity_poly.entity_id
_entity_poly.type
_entity_poly.pdbx_seq_one_letter_code
_entity_poly.pdbx_strand_id
1 'polypeptide(L)'
;LLALARAAGYKVWWISNHDDLAIEQQHARYADVVDMVNRTPGRASASLDGEILDCMQEALDDTSAERKLIVVHLMGAHPHYSLRFPPDANPFDDSVDAVETGLMKNGRSAWVRHYRHEYDAALLYHDFVVSELLQQTRSAGPPQEPRAWMYLSDHGQEVGHGSDRAGHSPATASGYRIPTVIWRRPQTPFADHAPQQPQQPFRADWAGWTLMNLLDIRWNGQRPERDVLGATYRWEAPTLPVAVESFER
;
A
#
# COMPACT_ATOMS: atom_id res chain seq x y z
N LEU A 1 -1.23 16.04 3.60
CA LEU A 1 0.11 15.58 3.18
C LEU A 1 0.49 16.18 1.83
N LEU A 2 -0.28 15.93 0.76
CA LEU A 2 0.03 16.46 -0.58
C LEU A 2 0.17 17.99 -0.63
N ALA A 3 -0.74 18.73 0.03
CA ALA A 3 -0.64 20.19 0.12
C ALA A 3 0.64 20.66 0.85
N LEU A 4 1.09 19.95 1.89
CA LEU A 4 2.34 20.26 2.59
C LEU A 4 3.56 19.98 1.69
N ALA A 5 3.55 18.87 0.96
CA ALA A 5 4.60 18.54 0.00
C ALA A 5 4.73 19.62 -1.09
N ARG A 6 3.61 20.05 -1.67
CA ARG A 6 3.60 21.15 -2.65
C ARG A 6 4.09 22.46 -2.08
N ALA A 7 3.64 22.83 -0.89
CA ALA A 7 4.13 24.02 -0.20
C ALA A 7 5.64 23.95 0.10
N ALA A 8 6.20 22.75 0.26
CA ALA A 8 7.63 22.50 0.43
C ALA A 8 8.41 22.35 -0.90
N GLY A 9 7.78 22.63 -2.03
CA GLY A 9 8.40 22.65 -3.36
C GLY A 9 8.45 21.30 -4.08
N TYR A 10 7.74 20.28 -3.61
CA TYR A 10 7.58 19.03 -4.35
C TYR A 10 6.56 19.19 -5.48
N LYS A 11 6.90 18.75 -6.69
CA LYS A 11 5.89 18.41 -7.70
C LYS A 11 5.25 17.09 -7.28
N VAL A 12 3.92 17.05 -7.28
CA VAL A 12 3.16 15.89 -6.80
C VAL A 12 2.46 15.21 -7.98
N TRP A 13 2.65 13.90 -8.11
CA TRP A 13 1.92 13.04 -9.04
C TRP A 13 0.93 12.18 -8.27
N TRP A 14 -0.23 11.97 -8.87
CA TRP A 14 -1.21 10.99 -8.45
C TRP A 14 -1.50 10.05 -9.62
N ILE A 15 -1.02 8.82 -9.55
CA ILE A 15 -1.23 7.79 -10.56
C ILE A 15 -2.18 6.75 -9.97
N SER A 16 -3.28 6.43 -10.62
CA SER A 16 -4.25 5.47 -10.08
C SER A 16 -4.91 4.58 -11.13
N ASN A 17 -5.16 3.35 -10.71
CA ASN A 17 -5.94 2.35 -11.44
C ASN A 17 -7.31 2.09 -10.75
N HIS A 18 -7.60 2.86 -9.71
CA HIS A 18 -8.84 2.78 -8.95
C HIS A 18 -9.65 4.06 -9.18
N ASP A 19 -10.68 3.93 -10.02
CA ASP A 19 -11.65 4.99 -10.30
C ASP A 19 -12.63 5.16 -9.11
N ASP A 20 -12.10 5.69 -8.00
CA ASP A 20 -12.87 6.11 -6.83
C ASP A 20 -13.00 7.63 -6.83
N LEU A 21 -14.19 8.10 -7.24
CA LEU A 21 -14.52 9.53 -7.33
C LEU A 21 -14.28 10.28 -6.01
N ALA A 22 -14.52 9.65 -4.85
CA ALA A 22 -14.31 10.32 -3.57
C ALA A 22 -12.82 10.55 -3.31
N ILE A 23 -11.99 9.53 -3.56
CA ILE A 23 -10.53 9.62 -3.46
C ILE A 23 -9.97 10.63 -4.47
N GLU A 24 -10.46 10.63 -5.70
CA GLU A 24 -10.05 11.60 -6.72
C GLU A 24 -10.34 13.03 -6.23
N GLN A 25 -11.59 13.32 -5.86
CA GLN A 25 -12.02 14.67 -5.49
C GLN A 25 -11.36 15.16 -4.19
N GLN A 26 -11.11 14.28 -3.22
CA GLN A 26 -10.54 14.64 -1.92
C GLN A 26 -9.02 14.65 -1.90
N HIS A 27 -8.35 13.88 -2.76
CA HIS A 27 -6.90 13.69 -2.67
C HIS A 27 -6.19 13.98 -3.98
N ALA A 28 -6.56 13.32 -5.08
CA ALA A 28 -5.86 13.45 -6.36
C ALA A 28 -5.80 14.91 -6.86
N ARG A 29 -6.87 15.69 -6.64
CA ARG A 29 -6.92 17.12 -7.04
C ARG A 29 -5.90 18.03 -6.35
N TYR A 30 -5.25 17.56 -5.28
CA TYR A 30 -4.14 18.28 -4.68
C TYR A 30 -2.83 18.06 -5.42
N ALA A 31 -2.70 17.07 -6.31
CA ALA A 31 -1.52 16.81 -7.12
C ALA A 31 -1.37 17.82 -8.27
N ASP A 32 -0.15 17.96 -8.79
CA ASP A 32 0.14 18.76 -9.97
C ASP A 32 -0.13 17.97 -11.26
N VAL A 33 0.00 16.64 -11.20
CA VAL A 33 -0.30 15.70 -12.30
C VAL A 33 -1.20 14.59 -11.77
N VAL A 34 -2.27 14.26 -12.51
CA VAL A 34 -3.21 13.18 -12.16
C VAL A 34 -3.39 12.27 -13.38
N ASP A 35 -2.97 11.02 -13.23
CA ASP A 35 -3.07 9.99 -14.27
C ASP A 35 -4.00 8.87 -13.81
N MET A 36 -5.14 8.74 -14.47
CA MET A 36 -6.11 7.67 -14.24
C MET A 36 -6.00 6.65 -15.39
N VAL A 37 -5.45 5.48 -15.06
CA VAL A 37 -5.24 4.37 -15.99
C VAL A 37 -6.57 3.66 -16.25
N ASN A 38 -7.33 3.38 -15.18
CA ASN A 38 -8.68 2.87 -15.29
C ASN A 38 -9.69 4.03 -15.35
N ARG A 39 -10.50 4.04 -16.41
CA ARG A 39 -11.57 5.03 -16.63
C ARG A 39 -12.96 4.41 -16.63
N THR A 40 -13.06 3.17 -16.18
CA THR A 40 -14.33 2.46 -16.06
C THR A 40 -14.83 2.63 -14.62
N PRO A 41 -15.97 3.32 -14.43
CA PRO A 41 -16.49 3.56 -13.10
C PRO A 41 -16.82 2.27 -12.36
N GLY A 42 -16.58 2.29 -11.06
CA GLY A 42 -16.92 1.20 -10.16
C GLY A 42 -15.82 0.16 -10.01
N ARG A 43 -16.14 -0.91 -9.28
CA ARG A 43 -15.15 -1.84 -8.71
C ARG A 43 -14.94 -3.12 -9.52
N ALA A 44 -15.74 -3.31 -10.56
CA ALA A 44 -15.76 -4.50 -11.42
C ALA A 44 -14.96 -4.32 -12.72
N SER A 45 -14.19 -3.23 -12.87
CA SER A 45 -13.27 -3.08 -14.00
C SER A 45 -12.21 -4.18 -13.99
N ALA A 46 -11.82 -4.70 -15.15
CA ALA A 46 -10.73 -5.68 -15.28
C ALA A 46 -9.36 -5.04 -15.59
N SER A 47 -9.23 -3.71 -15.44
CA SER A 47 -7.95 -2.99 -15.58
C SER A 47 -6.97 -3.51 -14.54
N LEU A 48 -5.83 -4.03 -15.00
CA LEU A 48 -4.82 -4.61 -14.13
C LEU A 48 -3.81 -3.55 -13.68
N ASP A 49 -3.37 -3.64 -12.42
CA ASP A 49 -2.44 -2.66 -11.83
C ASP A 49 -1.08 -2.58 -12.54
N GLY A 50 -0.68 -3.60 -13.31
CA GLY A 50 0.53 -3.54 -14.14
C GLY A 50 0.51 -2.41 -15.18
N GLU A 51 -0.67 -1.92 -15.57
CA GLU A 51 -0.79 -0.79 -16.51
C GLU A 51 -0.27 0.54 -15.93
N ILE A 52 -0.10 0.65 -14.60
CA ILE A 52 0.48 1.83 -13.93
C ILE A 52 1.99 1.95 -14.16
N LEU A 53 2.69 0.86 -14.46
CA LEU A 53 4.15 0.82 -14.50
C LEU A 53 4.74 1.81 -15.52
N ASP A 54 4.04 2.05 -16.63
CA ASP A 54 4.46 3.03 -17.64
C ASP A 54 4.31 4.47 -17.12
N CYS A 55 3.17 4.80 -16.48
CA CYS A 55 2.95 6.12 -15.86
C CYS A 55 3.96 6.40 -14.73
N MET A 56 4.33 5.37 -13.95
CA MET A 56 5.37 5.50 -12.93
C MET A 56 6.73 5.85 -13.55
N GLN A 57 7.09 5.17 -14.65
CA GLN A 57 8.33 5.45 -15.37
C GLN A 57 8.34 6.87 -15.93
N GLU A 58 7.24 7.35 -16.52
CA GLU A 58 7.10 8.73 -17.00
C GLU A 58 7.30 9.76 -15.87
N ALA A 59 6.69 9.54 -14.70
CA ALA A 59 6.86 10.41 -13.54
C ALA A 59 8.31 10.40 -13.00
N LEU A 60 9.00 9.26 -13.06
CA LEU A 60 10.41 9.13 -12.69
C LEU A 60 11.35 9.82 -13.69
N ASP A 61 11.03 9.81 -14.98
CA ASP A 61 11.83 10.43 -16.04
C ASP A 61 11.57 11.93 -16.21
N ASP A 62 10.48 12.46 -15.63
CA ASP A 62 10.23 13.91 -15.63
C ASP A 62 11.39 14.68 -14.97
N THR A 63 12.04 15.53 -15.77
CA THR A 63 13.15 16.39 -15.34
C THR A 63 12.70 17.83 -15.06
N SER A 64 11.39 18.10 -15.02
CA SER A 64 10.86 19.46 -14.86
C SER A 64 10.83 19.94 -13.41
N ALA A 65 11.03 19.04 -12.45
CA ALA A 65 11.07 19.33 -11.03
C ALA A 65 12.25 18.63 -10.34
N GLU A 66 12.92 19.34 -9.44
CA GLU A 66 14.02 18.80 -8.63
C GLU A 66 13.54 17.88 -7.50
N ARG A 67 12.29 18.06 -7.05
CA ARG A 67 11.69 17.32 -5.93
C ARG A 67 10.38 16.72 -6.36
N LYS A 68 10.22 15.41 -6.15
CA LYS A 68 9.05 14.66 -6.62
C LYS A 68 8.44 13.83 -5.51
N LEU A 69 7.12 13.93 -5.36
CA LEU A 69 6.32 12.97 -4.59
C LEU A 69 5.37 12.30 -5.57
N ILE A 70 5.57 11.00 -5.78
CA ILE A 70 4.74 10.21 -6.69
C ILE A 70 3.87 9.30 -5.82
N VAL A 71 2.56 9.51 -5.87
CA VAL A 71 1.58 8.66 -5.19
C VAL A 71 0.99 7.70 -6.19
N VAL A 72 1.11 6.40 -5.92
CA VAL A 72 0.53 5.34 -6.72
C VAL A 72 -0.61 4.69 -5.94
N HIS A 73 -1.83 4.78 -6.47
CA HIS A 73 -3.05 4.23 -5.88
C HIS A 73 -3.55 3.03 -6.69
N LEU A 74 -3.22 1.85 -6.19
CA LEU A 74 -3.48 0.55 -6.79
C LEU A 74 -4.91 0.08 -6.50
N MET A 75 -5.46 -0.77 -7.37
CA MET A 75 -6.67 -1.53 -7.10
C MET A 75 -6.41 -2.65 -6.07
N GLY A 76 -5.21 -3.25 -6.12
CA GLY A 76 -4.76 -4.32 -5.25
C GLY A 76 -5.70 -5.51 -5.20
N ALA A 77 -5.83 -6.12 -4.02
CA ALA A 77 -6.69 -7.28 -3.79
C ALA A 77 -8.13 -6.89 -3.42
N HIS A 78 -8.69 -5.85 -4.06
CA HIS A 78 -10.09 -5.46 -3.89
C HIS A 78 -11.05 -6.61 -4.30
N PRO A 79 -12.22 -6.79 -3.63
CA PRO A 79 -13.22 -7.79 -4.00
C PRO A 79 -13.56 -7.85 -5.49
N HIS A 80 -13.90 -9.07 -5.95
CA HIS A 80 -13.79 -9.56 -7.33
C HIS A 80 -12.33 -9.92 -7.69
N TYR A 81 -11.72 -10.78 -6.88
CA TYR A 81 -10.29 -11.09 -6.95
C TYR A 81 -9.86 -11.69 -8.29
N SER A 82 -10.71 -12.47 -8.97
CA SER A 82 -10.46 -12.96 -10.33
C SER A 82 -10.27 -11.86 -11.39
N LEU A 83 -10.67 -10.62 -11.10
CA LEU A 83 -10.44 -9.46 -11.98
C LEU A 83 -9.17 -8.68 -11.61
N ARG A 84 -8.36 -9.17 -10.66
CA ARG A 84 -7.17 -8.48 -10.15
C ARG A 84 -5.86 -9.10 -10.64
N PHE A 85 -5.93 -10.17 -11.43
CA PHE A 85 -4.81 -10.84 -12.06
C PHE A 85 -5.20 -11.27 -13.48
N PRO A 86 -4.25 -11.61 -14.37
CA PRO A 86 -4.56 -12.03 -15.73
C PRO A 86 -5.52 -13.24 -15.78
N PRO A 87 -6.43 -13.31 -16.77
CA PRO A 87 -7.28 -14.48 -16.96
C PRO A 87 -6.47 -15.78 -17.04
N ASP A 88 -7.01 -16.86 -16.49
CA ASP A 88 -6.41 -18.20 -16.48
C ASP A 88 -5.02 -18.28 -15.81
N ALA A 89 -4.66 -17.30 -14.97
CA ALA A 89 -3.37 -17.23 -14.27
C ALA A 89 -3.49 -17.49 -12.75
N ASN A 90 -4.46 -18.29 -12.32
CA ASN A 90 -4.58 -18.71 -10.92
C ASN A 90 -3.79 -20.02 -10.70
N PRO A 91 -2.68 -20.02 -9.95
CA PRO A 91 -1.93 -21.25 -9.71
C PRO A 91 -2.46 -22.07 -8.52
N PHE A 92 -3.49 -21.57 -7.82
CA PHE A 92 -3.97 -22.13 -6.55
C PHE A 92 -5.28 -22.90 -6.67
N ASP A 93 -5.95 -22.91 -7.82
CA ASP A 93 -7.21 -23.62 -8.04
C ASP A 93 -7.04 -25.11 -8.39
N ASP A 94 -5.85 -25.53 -8.79
CA ASP A 94 -5.54 -26.88 -9.25
C ASP A 94 -5.14 -27.88 -8.15
N SER A 95 -4.95 -27.45 -6.89
CA SER A 95 -4.53 -28.36 -5.82
C SER A 95 -5.04 -28.00 -4.43
N VAL A 96 -5.23 -29.02 -3.57
CA VAL A 96 -5.59 -28.83 -2.16
C VAL A 96 -4.30 -28.65 -1.35
N ASP A 97 -4.01 -27.41 -0.97
CA ASP A 97 -2.90 -27.09 -0.08
C ASP A 97 -3.25 -27.27 1.41
N ALA A 98 -2.29 -26.97 2.30
CA ALA A 98 -2.47 -27.06 3.74
C ALA A 98 -3.48 -26.02 4.29
N VAL A 99 -3.57 -24.84 3.67
CA VAL A 99 -4.52 -23.78 4.05
C VAL A 99 -5.93 -24.25 3.72
N GLU A 100 -6.14 -24.74 2.49
CA GLU A 100 -7.39 -25.27 1.99
C GLU A 100 -7.89 -26.44 2.85
N THR A 101 -7.00 -27.37 3.19
CA THR A 101 -7.29 -28.46 4.13
C THR A 101 -7.75 -27.92 5.50
N GLY A 102 -7.10 -26.86 5.99
CA GLY A 102 -7.48 -26.17 7.23
C GLY A 102 -8.85 -25.51 7.15
N LEU A 103 -9.16 -24.82 6.06
CA LEU A 103 -10.47 -24.20 5.81
C LEU A 103 -11.58 -25.25 5.74
N MET A 104 -11.34 -26.38 5.05
CA MET A 104 -12.28 -27.51 5.02
C MET A 104 -12.53 -28.08 6.42
N LYS A 105 -11.46 -28.32 7.21
CA LYS A 105 -11.56 -28.81 8.59
C LYS A 105 -12.35 -27.85 9.49
N ASN A 106 -12.22 -26.55 9.25
CA ASN A 106 -12.96 -25.50 9.96
C ASN A 106 -14.38 -25.28 9.42
N GLY A 107 -14.85 -26.13 8.51
CA GLY A 107 -16.21 -26.08 7.97
C GLY A 107 -16.49 -24.91 7.04
N ARG A 108 -15.45 -24.34 6.40
CA ARG A 108 -15.62 -23.23 5.45
C ARG A 108 -16.30 -23.70 4.17
N SER A 109 -17.25 -22.89 3.72
CA SER A 109 -18.00 -23.14 2.49
C SER A 109 -17.07 -23.24 1.29
N ALA A 110 -17.49 -24.00 0.27
CA ALA A 110 -16.74 -24.11 -0.99
C ALA A 110 -16.53 -22.74 -1.65
N TRP A 111 -17.46 -21.81 -1.44
CA TRP A 111 -17.42 -20.47 -2.01
C TRP A 111 -16.36 -19.59 -1.35
N VAL A 112 -16.24 -19.62 -0.02
CA VAL A 112 -15.18 -18.90 0.71
C VAL A 112 -13.80 -19.47 0.38
N ARG A 113 -13.69 -20.79 0.26
CA ARG A 113 -12.45 -21.46 -0.18
C ARG A 113 -12.04 -21.04 -1.59
N HIS A 114 -12.98 -21.02 -2.52
CA HIS A 114 -12.74 -20.53 -3.88
C HIS A 114 -12.25 -19.08 -3.88
N TYR A 115 -12.88 -18.19 -3.10
CA TYR A 115 -12.42 -16.81 -2.97
C TYR A 115 -11.07 -16.65 -2.32
N ARG A 116 -10.69 -17.54 -1.40
CA ARG A 116 -9.31 -17.55 -0.90
C ARG A 116 -8.34 -17.85 -2.03
N HIS A 117 -8.62 -18.82 -2.92
CA HIS A 117 -7.72 -19.13 -4.04
C HIS A 117 -7.55 -17.93 -4.98
N GLU A 118 -8.65 -17.27 -5.35
CA GLU A 118 -8.59 -16.07 -6.18
C GLU A 118 -7.85 -14.92 -5.47
N TYR A 119 -8.04 -14.74 -4.15
CA TYR A 119 -7.36 -13.72 -3.37
C TYR A 119 -5.84 -13.94 -3.34
N ASP A 120 -5.40 -15.18 -3.19
CA ASP A 120 -3.97 -15.51 -3.19
C ASP A 120 -3.34 -15.31 -4.58
N ALA A 121 -4.07 -15.62 -5.66
CA ALA A 121 -3.63 -15.30 -7.03
C ALA A 121 -3.54 -13.78 -7.27
N ALA A 122 -4.53 -13.02 -6.77
CA ALA A 122 -4.49 -11.56 -6.79
C ALA A 122 -3.29 -11.00 -6.01
N LEU A 123 -2.97 -11.56 -4.84
CA LEU A 123 -1.79 -11.16 -4.08
C LEU A 123 -0.48 -11.51 -4.77
N LEU A 124 -0.40 -12.65 -5.48
CA LEU A 124 0.78 -13.00 -6.27
C LEU A 124 1.04 -12.00 -7.40
N TYR A 125 -0.01 -11.61 -8.13
CA TYR A 125 0.09 -10.56 -9.14
C TYR A 125 0.44 -9.20 -8.52
N HIS A 126 -0.19 -8.86 -7.38
CA HIS A 126 0.08 -7.63 -6.65
C HIS A 126 1.53 -7.54 -6.16
N ASP A 127 2.12 -8.65 -5.69
CA ASP A 127 3.53 -8.74 -5.31
C ASP A 127 4.45 -8.38 -6.49
N PHE A 128 4.17 -8.93 -7.68
CA PHE A 128 4.88 -8.57 -8.91
C PHE A 128 4.83 -7.04 -9.15
N VAL A 129 3.65 -6.43 -9.16
CA VAL A 129 3.49 -4.99 -9.41
C VAL A 129 4.23 -4.15 -8.36
N VAL A 130 4.07 -4.47 -7.07
CA VAL A 130 4.72 -3.76 -5.97
C VAL A 130 6.25 -3.89 -6.06
N SER A 131 6.76 -5.06 -6.46
CA SER A 131 8.19 -5.30 -6.66
C SER A 131 8.77 -4.49 -7.82
N GLU A 132 8.05 -4.39 -8.94
CA GLU A 132 8.45 -3.58 -10.09
C GLU A 132 8.45 -2.09 -9.77
N LEU A 133 7.43 -1.57 -9.05
CA LEU A 133 7.41 -0.17 -8.59
C LEU A 133 8.62 0.16 -7.70
N LEU A 134 8.99 -0.75 -6.80
CA LEU A 134 10.20 -0.60 -6.00
C LEU A 134 11.45 -0.66 -6.88
N GLN A 135 11.52 -1.56 -7.85
CA GLN A 135 12.66 -1.71 -8.76
C GLN A 135 12.87 -0.49 -9.65
N GLN A 136 11.81 0.07 -10.23
CA GLN A 136 11.84 1.32 -10.97
C GLN A 136 12.37 2.46 -10.09
N THR A 137 11.86 2.60 -8.86
CA THR A 137 12.32 3.62 -7.90
C THR A 137 13.81 3.47 -7.54
N ARG A 138 14.28 2.23 -7.39
CA ARG A 138 15.70 1.94 -7.08
C ARG A 138 16.62 2.31 -8.24
N SER A 139 16.17 2.05 -9.47
CA SER A 139 16.94 2.20 -10.71
C SER A 139 16.90 3.60 -11.33
N ALA A 140 15.87 4.41 -11.04
CA ALA A 140 15.72 5.76 -11.58
C ALA A 140 16.85 6.70 -11.14
N GLY A 141 17.33 7.60 -12.00
CA GLY A 141 18.28 8.66 -11.61
C GLY A 141 19.65 8.20 -11.05
N PRO A 142 20.55 9.14 -10.73
CA PRO A 142 21.91 8.82 -10.30
C PRO A 142 21.99 8.02 -8.98
N PRO A 143 23.06 7.23 -8.76
CA PRO A 143 23.27 6.45 -7.53
C PRO A 143 23.23 7.28 -6.23
N GLN A 144 23.65 8.54 -6.29
CA GLN A 144 23.83 9.41 -5.11
C GLN A 144 22.57 10.24 -4.75
N GLU A 145 21.53 10.21 -5.58
CA GLU A 145 20.33 10.99 -5.35
C GLU A 145 19.49 10.40 -4.20
N PRO A 146 19.04 11.22 -3.23
CA PRO A 146 18.17 10.77 -2.14
C PRO A 146 16.85 10.24 -2.67
N ARG A 147 16.50 9.01 -2.30
CA ARG A 147 15.24 8.37 -2.68
C ARG A 147 14.69 7.50 -1.57
N ALA A 148 13.38 7.50 -1.47
CA ALA A 148 12.61 6.65 -0.60
C ALA A 148 11.39 6.11 -1.34
N TRP A 149 10.89 4.98 -0.85
CA TRP A 149 9.71 4.31 -1.33
C TRP A 149 8.96 3.72 -0.13
N MET A 150 7.66 3.90 -0.08
CA MET A 150 6.81 3.41 0.99
C MET A 150 5.57 2.78 0.38
N TYR A 151 5.30 1.54 0.76
CA TYR A 151 4.08 0.82 0.44
C TYR A 151 3.33 0.50 1.74
N LEU A 152 2.03 0.69 1.71
CA LEU A 152 1.09 0.24 2.74
C LEU A 152 -0.26 -0.07 2.10
N SER A 153 -0.94 -1.10 2.59
CA SER A 153 -2.36 -1.32 2.26
C SER A 153 -3.24 -0.35 3.04
N ASP A 154 -4.39 0.04 2.47
CA ASP A 154 -5.38 0.88 3.14
C ASP A 154 -6.12 0.12 4.26
N HIS A 155 -6.43 -1.15 4.01
CA HIS A 155 -6.95 -2.09 4.98
C HIS A 155 -6.58 -3.54 4.63
N GLY A 156 -6.88 -4.47 5.55
CA GLY A 156 -6.77 -5.91 5.31
C GLY A 156 -8.10 -6.53 4.86
N GLN A 157 -8.17 -7.86 4.75
CA GLN A 157 -9.36 -8.54 4.28
C GLN A 157 -9.56 -9.90 4.96
N GLU A 158 -10.82 -10.29 5.16
CA GLU A 158 -11.15 -11.67 5.56
C GLU A 158 -11.28 -12.54 4.31
N VAL A 159 -10.77 -13.77 4.38
CA VAL A 159 -10.84 -14.78 3.31
C VAL A 159 -10.93 -16.19 3.90
N GLY A 160 -11.79 -16.37 4.89
CA GLY A 160 -12.04 -17.66 5.52
C GLY A 160 -11.23 -17.98 6.77
N HIS A 161 -10.27 -17.15 7.16
CA HIS A 161 -9.37 -17.45 8.29
C HIS A 161 -10.06 -17.25 9.63
N GLY A 162 -10.78 -16.14 9.82
CA GLY A 162 -11.52 -15.86 11.06
C GLY A 162 -12.96 -16.35 11.04
N SER A 163 -13.63 -16.25 9.89
CA SER A 163 -15.05 -16.58 9.73
C SER A 163 -15.36 -17.20 8.36
N ASP A 164 -16.54 -17.79 8.18
CA ASP A 164 -17.00 -18.29 6.86
C ASP A 164 -17.49 -17.14 5.97
N ARG A 165 -16.60 -16.18 5.70
CA ARG A 165 -16.84 -14.99 4.89
C ARG A 165 -15.58 -14.65 4.09
N ALA A 166 -15.76 -13.88 3.03
CA ALA A 166 -14.69 -13.21 2.30
C ALA A 166 -15.04 -11.74 2.06
N GLY A 167 -14.05 -10.85 2.11
CA GLY A 167 -14.20 -9.41 1.90
C GLY A 167 -13.97 -8.56 3.16
N HIS A 168 -14.47 -7.33 3.13
CA HIS A 168 -14.25 -6.32 4.17
C HIS A 168 -14.58 -6.85 5.57
N SER A 169 -13.67 -6.60 6.52
CA SER A 169 -13.75 -7.17 7.87
C SER A 169 -13.49 -6.13 8.98
N PRO A 170 -14.36 -5.10 9.11
CA PRO A 170 -14.17 -4.03 10.09
C PRO A 170 -14.32 -4.48 11.55
N ALA A 171 -14.81 -5.72 11.76
CA ALA A 171 -15.05 -6.30 13.07
C ALA A 171 -14.04 -7.40 13.44
N THR A 172 -12.93 -7.55 12.71
CA THR A 172 -11.89 -8.53 13.04
C THR A 172 -10.48 -7.99 12.80
N ALA A 173 -9.48 -8.65 13.38
CA ALA A 173 -8.06 -8.36 13.13
C ALA A 173 -7.68 -8.40 11.65
N SER A 174 -8.33 -9.25 10.84
CA SER A 174 -8.06 -9.38 9.41
C SER A 174 -8.33 -8.09 8.64
N GLY A 175 -9.23 -7.22 9.11
CA GLY A 175 -9.48 -5.91 8.49
C GLY A 175 -8.42 -4.85 8.81
N TYR A 176 -7.63 -5.02 9.88
CA TYR A 176 -6.71 -4.00 10.38
C TYR A 176 -5.23 -4.37 10.22
N ARG A 177 -4.90 -5.65 10.05
CA ARG A 177 -3.52 -6.09 9.77
C ARG A 177 -3.21 -5.85 8.30
N ILE A 178 -2.24 -4.99 8.04
CA ILE A 178 -1.81 -4.61 6.70
C ILE A 178 -0.32 -4.85 6.50
N PRO A 179 0.13 -5.17 5.27
CA PRO A 179 1.54 -5.08 4.93
C PRO A 179 1.98 -3.62 4.89
N THR A 180 3.21 -3.36 5.31
CA THR A 180 3.88 -2.07 5.13
C THR A 180 5.36 -2.32 4.89
N VAL A 181 5.90 -1.70 3.85
CA VAL A 181 7.31 -1.82 3.47
C VAL A 181 7.85 -0.42 3.22
N ILE A 182 9.00 -0.12 3.80
CA ILE A 182 9.70 1.14 3.59
C ILE A 182 11.11 0.82 3.10
N TRP A 183 11.46 1.39 1.96
CA TRP A 183 12.79 1.37 1.41
C TRP A 183 13.32 2.80 1.30
N ARG A 184 14.60 3.00 1.60
CA ARG A 184 15.28 4.28 1.38
C ARG A 184 16.75 4.05 1.08
N ARG A 185 17.37 4.99 0.37
CA ARG A 185 18.83 5.01 0.19
C ARG A 185 19.51 5.27 1.54
N PRO A 186 20.58 4.52 1.91
CA PRO A 186 21.31 4.70 3.17
C PRO A 186 21.93 6.09 3.38
N GLN A 187 22.15 6.85 2.30
CA GLN A 187 22.78 8.17 2.34
C GLN A 187 21.76 9.33 2.27
N THR A 188 20.48 9.04 2.47
CA THR A 188 19.45 10.09 2.54
C THR A 188 19.67 10.86 3.84
N PRO A 189 20.09 12.15 3.82
CA PRO A 189 20.65 12.85 4.99
C PRO A 189 19.59 13.29 6.02
N PHE A 190 18.40 12.72 6.00
CA PHE A 190 17.23 13.33 6.61
C PHE A 190 16.79 12.58 7.88
N ALA A 191 17.02 13.24 9.02
CA ALA A 191 16.66 12.89 10.39
C ALA A 191 17.50 11.82 11.10
N ASP A 192 17.70 12.00 12.42
CA ASP A 192 18.28 11.02 13.34
C ASP A 192 17.54 9.69 13.19
N HIS A 193 18.15 8.78 12.44
CA HIS A 193 17.59 7.47 12.19
C HIS A 193 17.75 6.63 13.45
N ALA A 194 16.64 6.15 13.99
CA ALA A 194 16.72 5.06 14.95
C ALA A 194 17.37 3.84 14.26
N PRO A 195 18.15 3.02 14.98
CA PRO A 195 18.50 1.70 14.51
C PRO A 195 17.21 0.97 14.09
N GLN A 196 17.16 0.45 12.87
CA GLN A 196 15.99 -0.31 12.41
C GLN A 196 15.80 -1.51 13.33
N GLN A 197 14.75 -1.48 14.15
CA GLN A 197 14.39 -2.62 14.98
C GLN A 197 13.53 -3.57 14.15
N PRO A 198 13.86 -4.86 14.11
CA PRO A 198 12.95 -5.86 13.56
C PRO A 198 11.60 -5.76 14.27
N GLN A 199 10.51 -5.74 13.50
CA GLN A 199 9.13 -5.82 14.01
C GLN A 199 8.63 -4.61 14.83
N GLN A 200 9.15 -3.41 14.60
CA GLN A 200 8.59 -2.20 15.21
C GLN A 200 7.09 -2.04 14.84
N PRO A 201 6.19 -1.86 15.82
CA PRO A 201 4.77 -1.76 15.54
C PRO A 201 4.46 -0.49 14.76
N PHE A 202 3.52 -0.59 13.82
CA PHE A 202 3.15 0.48 12.89
C PHE A 202 1.62 0.62 12.82
N ARG A 203 1.15 1.84 12.59
CA ARG A 203 -0.27 2.15 12.36
C ARG A 203 -0.41 3.12 11.19
N ALA A 204 -1.31 2.80 10.26
CA ALA A 204 -1.46 3.54 9.00
C ALA A 204 -1.91 4.99 9.19
N ASP A 205 -2.71 5.28 10.23
CA ASP A 205 -3.15 6.64 10.54
C ASP A 205 -2.00 7.55 11.00
N TRP A 206 -0.85 6.98 11.38
CA TRP A 206 0.39 7.72 11.64
C TRP A 206 1.38 7.73 10.46
N ALA A 207 1.04 7.10 9.32
CA ALA A 207 1.90 7.04 8.14
C ALA A 207 2.32 8.42 7.63
N GLY A 208 1.47 9.45 7.83
CA GLY A 208 1.76 10.82 7.41
C GLY A 208 3.02 11.41 8.04
N TRP A 209 3.32 11.13 9.31
CA TRP A 209 4.55 11.61 9.95
C TRP A 209 5.79 10.93 9.36
N THR A 210 5.68 9.64 9.08
CA THR A 210 6.74 8.86 8.42
C THR A 210 6.99 9.37 6.99
N LEU A 211 5.93 9.64 6.23
CA LEU A 211 6.04 10.20 4.88
C LEU A 211 6.72 11.57 4.90
N MET A 212 6.37 12.45 5.86
CA MET A 212 7.03 13.76 5.95
C MET A 212 8.51 13.65 6.34
N ASN A 213 8.90 12.66 7.15
CA ASN A 213 10.33 12.35 7.37
C ASN A 213 11.01 11.95 6.07
N LEU A 214 10.43 11.01 5.31
CA LEU A 214 10.98 10.56 4.02
C LEU A 214 11.14 11.68 2.99
N LEU A 215 10.28 12.71 3.06
CA LEU A 215 10.34 13.91 2.21
C LEU A 215 11.17 15.06 2.81
N ASP A 216 11.78 14.90 3.98
CA ASP A 216 12.47 15.96 4.73
C ASP A 216 11.63 17.25 4.91
N ILE A 217 10.34 17.07 5.21
CA ILE A 217 9.43 18.19 5.43
C ILE A 217 9.25 18.41 6.93
N ARG A 218 9.52 19.65 7.38
CA ARG A 218 9.30 20.10 8.75
C ARG A 218 8.19 21.14 8.79
N TRP A 219 7.36 21.09 9.83
CA TRP A 219 6.28 22.06 10.03
C TRP A 219 5.99 22.31 11.51
N ASN A 220 5.34 23.43 11.81
CA ASN A 220 4.95 23.77 13.17
C ASN A 220 3.86 22.81 13.67
N GLY A 221 4.05 22.26 14.88
CA GLY A 221 3.13 21.29 15.47
C GLY A 221 3.37 19.84 15.02
N GLN A 222 4.51 19.55 14.37
CA GLN A 222 4.94 18.19 14.11
C GLN A 222 5.04 17.37 15.41
N ARG A 223 4.69 16.08 15.31
CA ARG A 223 4.72 15.11 16.41
C ARG A 223 5.74 14.03 16.06
N PRO A 224 7.06 14.29 16.22
CA PRO A 224 8.11 13.37 15.79
C PRO A 224 8.04 12.01 16.51
N GLU A 225 7.35 11.93 17.65
CA GLU A 225 7.06 10.67 18.34
C GLU A 225 6.12 9.73 17.57
N ARG A 226 5.45 10.20 16.51
CA ARG A 226 4.56 9.39 15.64
C ARG A 226 5.22 8.87 14.37
N ASP A 227 6.46 9.27 14.11
CA ASP A 227 7.23 8.83 12.95
C ASP A 227 8.00 7.55 13.29
N VAL A 228 7.65 6.44 12.64
CA VAL A 228 8.23 5.10 12.92
C VAL A 228 9.73 5.03 12.61
N LEU A 229 10.24 5.92 11.75
CA LEU A 229 11.66 5.96 11.37
C LEU A 229 12.49 6.89 12.28
N GLY A 230 11.83 7.69 13.11
CA GLY A 230 12.45 8.67 13.98
C GLY A 230 12.98 8.06 15.28
N ALA A 231 14.13 8.54 15.75
CA ALA A 231 14.72 8.12 17.03
C ALA A 231 13.81 8.31 18.26
N THR A 232 12.82 9.21 18.17
CA THR A 232 11.88 9.50 19.27
C THR A 232 10.54 8.78 19.14
N TYR A 233 10.38 7.83 18.19
CA TYR A 233 9.14 7.09 18.02
C TYR A 233 8.65 6.47 19.33
N ARG A 234 7.35 6.61 19.61
CA ARG A 234 6.70 5.99 20.76
C ARG A 234 5.42 5.33 20.31
N TRP A 235 5.41 4.00 20.39
CA TRP A 235 4.20 3.23 20.09
C TRP A 235 3.05 3.65 21.01
N GLU A 236 1.90 3.92 20.40
CA GLU A 236 0.62 4.08 21.06
C GLU A 236 -0.40 3.24 20.28
N ALA A 237 -0.96 2.22 20.94
CA ALA A 237 -1.92 1.33 20.30
C ALA A 237 -3.14 2.12 19.78
N PRO A 238 -3.64 1.83 18.57
CA PRO A 238 -4.85 2.46 18.06
C PRO A 238 -6.07 2.08 18.89
N THR A 239 -6.98 3.02 19.07
CA THR A 239 -8.32 2.72 19.58
C THR A 239 -9.14 2.09 18.46
N LEU A 240 -9.23 0.76 18.47
CA LEU A 240 -9.99 -0.01 17.48
C LEU A 240 -11.27 -0.57 18.10
N PRO A 241 -12.34 -0.79 17.31
CA PRO A 241 -13.55 -1.45 17.80
C PRO A 241 -13.34 -2.94 18.11
N VAL A 242 -12.15 -3.47 17.89
CA VAL A 242 -11.80 -4.89 17.97
C VAL A 242 -10.45 -5.08 18.62
N ALA A 243 -10.29 -6.15 19.39
CA ALA A 243 -8.99 -6.57 19.89
C ALA A 243 -8.16 -7.17 18.73
N VAL A 244 -6.91 -6.76 18.62
CA VAL A 244 -5.97 -7.27 17.62
C VAL A 244 -4.71 -7.70 18.37
N GLU A 245 -4.58 -9.00 18.65
CA GLU A 245 -3.54 -9.57 19.52
C GLU A 245 -2.09 -9.20 19.14
N SER A 246 -1.84 -8.80 17.89
CA SER A 246 -0.50 -8.37 17.45
C SER A 246 -0.10 -6.97 17.93
N PHE A 247 -1.05 -6.18 18.45
CA PHE A 247 -0.79 -4.85 19.01
C PHE A 247 -0.56 -4.88 20.53
N GLU A 248 -0.73 -6.04 21.17
CA GLU A 248 -0.68 -6.22 22.63
C GLU A 248 0.61 -6.92 23.11
N ARG A 249 1.54 -7.23 22.20
CA ARG A 249 2.84 -7.87 22.50
C ARG A 249 4.00 -6.91 22.41
#